data_AF-A0A254N6J7-F1
#
_entry.id   AF-A0A254N6J7-F1
#
_cell.length_a   1.000
_cell.length_b   1.000
_cell.length_c   1.000
_cell.angle_alpha   90.00
_cell.angle_beta   90.00
_cell.angle_gamma   90.00
#
_symmetry.space_group_name_H-M   'P 1'
#
loop_
_entity.id
_entity.type
_entity.pdbx_description
1 polymer ?
#
loop_
_entity_poly.entity_id
_entity_poly.type
_entity_poly.pdbx_seq_one_letter_code
_entity_poly.pdbx_strand_id
1 'polypeptide(L)'
;MAKRPVSLGAASLGHGTAARAVRVAAIENREEDAAAPRPCRAMPQPRDTFPNAFEAAFMVAFLFVLEFVIGSALYDARSLLGIPVDDLMSLALVLGNGVLITTTLQLTQLSYGQLLHPSSQSPQAVMGLLALPLLCLLPGLYVAMGVVDMLVVAVFPMSTADVAMFDRMSAHTPITVLMVCVIAPLVEEMLFRGLILRSFLRQYPRGHAILGSALLFGAAHLNVYQFAAGTLIGLLLGWLYERTRSLWPCMALHAAYNLSVTWGDGLQALSSLQWGLALVLPVFGIVMLGRLLPPPRD
;
A
#
# COMPACT_ATOMS: atom_id res chain seq x y z
N MET A 1 -65.46 56.99 -57.76
CA MET A 1 -65.00 55.58 -57.88
C MET A 1 -64.49 55.12 -56.53
N ALA A 2 -65.32 54.38 -55.78
CA ALA A 2 -64.96 53.78 -54.50
C ALA A 2 -64.54 52.32 -54.72
N LYS A 3 -63.42 51.89 -54.13
CA LYS A 3 -63.04 50.48 -53.99
C LYS A 3 -63.03 50.12 -52.49
N ARG A 4 -63.78 49.06 -52.17
CA ARG A 4 -64.01 48.48 -50.83
C ARG A 4 -62.71 47.90 -50.24
N PRO A 5 -62.64 47.73 -48.91
CA PRO A 5 -62.01 46.57 -48.31
C PRO A 5 -63.04 45.56 -47.79
N VAL A 6 -62.64 44.30 -47.88
CA VAL A 6 -63.37 43.07 -47.58
C VAL A 6 -63.23 42.74 -46.08
N SER A 7 -64.25 42.09 -45.54
CA SER A 7 -64.39 41.59 -44.17
C SER A 7 -63.30 40.61 -43.75
N LEU A 8 -62.87 40.68 -42.48
CA LEU A 8 -62.29 39.54 -41.76
C LEU A 8 -63.12 39.29 -40.50
N GLY A 9 -63.75 38.12 -40.47
CA GLY A 9 -64.60 37.65 -39.39
C GLY A 9 -63.81 37.26 -38.14
N ALA A 10 -64.51 37.29 -37.02
CA ALA A 10 -64.08 36.72 -35.76
C ALA A 10 -63.86 35.20 -35.90
N ALA A 11 -62.77 34.69 -35.35
CA ALA A 11 -62.61 33.27 -35.05
C ALA A 11 -62.03 33.10 -33.64
N SER A 12 -62.68 32.19 -32.92
CA SER A 12 -62.62 31.91 -31.49
C SER A 12 -61.25 31.58 -30.92
N LEU A 13 -60.98 32.11 -29.73
CA LEU A 13 -59.94 31.66 -28.80
C LEU A 13 -60.20 30.20 -28.38
N GLY A 14 -59.57 29.26 -29.08
CA GLY A 14 -59.60 27.84 -28.76
C GLY A 14 -58.76 27.51 -27.52
N HIS A 15 -59.37 26.82 -26.56
CA HIS A 15 -58.83 26.27 -25.32
C HIS A 15 -57.71 25.21 -25.49
N GLY A 16 -56.75 25.42 -26.40
CA GLY A 16 -55.72 24.43 -26.76
C GLY A 16 -54.30 24.73 -26.25
N THR A 17 -54.02 25.95 -25.78
CA THR A 17 -52.65 26.38 -25.44
C THR A 17 -52.25 26.03 -24.01
N ALA A 18 -53.16 26.12 -23.03
CA ALA A 18 -52.86 25.80 -21.64
C ALA A 18 -52.61 24.29 -21.40
N ALA A 19 -53.41 23.41 -22.02
CA ALA A 19 -53.24 21.96 -21.89
C ALA A 19 -51.93 21.46 -22.54
N ARG A 20 -51.46 22.14 -23.60
CA ARG A 20 -50.20 21.80 -24.27
C ARG A 20 -48.98 22.26 -23.47
N ALA A 21 -49.06 23.42 -22.79
CA ALA A 21 -47.99 23.91 -21.92
C ALA A 21 -47.82 23.04 -20.66
N VAL A 22 -48.92 22.57 -20.04
CA VAL A 22 -48.85 21.65 -18.89
C VAL A 22 -48.28 20.29 -19.29
N ARG A 23 -48.55 19.81 -20.52
CA ARG A 23 -48.05 18.52 -21.00
C ARG A 23 -46.57 18.55 -21.37
N VAL A 24 -46.03 19.69 -21.81
CA VAL A 24 -44.59 19.87 -22.08
C VAL A 24 -43.81 20.00 -20.77
N ALA A 25 -44.30 20.79 -19.80
CA ALA A 25 -43.68 20.89 -18.47
C ALA A 25 -43.71 19.56 -17.69
N ALA A 26 -44.69 18.68 -17.92
CA ALA A 26 -44.73 17.35 -17.30
C ALA A 26 -43.81 16.32 -17.97
N ILE A 27 -43.34 16.58 -19.20
CA ILE A 27 -42.37 15.73 -19.90
C ILE A 27 -40.95 16.18 -19.58
N GLU A 28 -40.68 17.49 -19.50
CA GLU A 28 -39.36 18.02 -19.09
C GLU A 28 -39.00 17.62 -17.65
N ASN A 29 -39.96 17.60 -16.72
CA ASN A 29 -39.73 17.12 -15.35
C ASN A 29 -39.48 15.61 -15.25
N ARG A 30 -39.83 14.80 -16.27
CA ARG A 30 -39.54 13.35 -16.28
C ARG A 30 -38.16 13.01 -16.85
N GLU A 31 -37.56 13.91 -17.64
CA GLU A 31 -36.21 13.72 -18.17
C GLU A 31 -35.13 14.14 -17.16
N GLU A 32 -35.41 15.13 -16.29
CA GLU A 32 -34.50 15.48 -15.19
C GLU A 32 -34.40 14.39 -14.11
N ASP A 33 -35.51 13.71 -13.77
CA ASP A 33 -35.51 12.57 -12.83
C ASP A 33 -34.85 11.30 -13.39
N ALA A 34 -34.69 11.20 -14.71
CA ALA A 34 -34.03 10.06 -15.36
C ALA A 34 -32.50 10.18 -15.45
N ALA A 35 -31.96 11.37 -15.14
CA ALA A 35 -30.53 11.67 -15.19
C ALA A 35 -29.82 11.58 -13.82
N ALA A 36 -30.55 11.32 -12.73
CA ALA A 36 -29.91 11.03 -11.45
C ALA A 36 -29.19 9.68 -11.53
N PRO A 37 -27.87 9.60 -11.27
CA PRO A 37 -27.18 8.32 -11.18
C PRO A 37 -27.91 7.50 -10.11
N ARG A 38 -28.44 6.34 -10.51
CA ARG A 38 -29.03 5.38 -9.56
C ARG A 38 -28.03 5.22 -8.42
N PRO A 39 -28.42 5.39 -7.14
CA PRO A 39 -27.51 5.10 -6.05
C PRO A 39 -27.03 3.68 -6.27
N CYS A 40 -25.73 3.54 -6.54
CA CYS A 40 -25.09 2.26 -6.71
C CYS A 40 -25.52 1.48 -5.47
N ARG A 41 -26.31 0.42 -5.66
CA ARG A 41 -26.86 -0.39 -4.57
C ARG A 41 -25.66 -0.73 -3.70
N ALA A 42 -25.55 -0.11 -2.53
CA ALA A 42 -24.43 -0.32 -1.63
C ALA A 42 -24.42 -1.82 -1.37
N MET A 43 -23.44 -2.52 -1.96
CA MET A 43 -23.22 -3.92 -1.63
C MET A 43 -23.01 -3.98 -0.11
N PRO A 44 -23.45 -5.04 0.57
CA PRO A 44 -23.22 -5.19 2.00
C PRO A 44 -21.76 -4.87 2.27
N GLN A 45 -21.50 -3.80 3.03
CA GLN A 45 -20.14 -3.41 3.33
C GLN A 45 -19.49 -4.62 4.01
N PRO A 46 -18.35 -5.12 3.52
CA PRO A 46 -17.60 -6.16 4.21
C PRO A 46 -17.25 -5.70 5.63
N ARG A 47 -16.64 -6.54 6.46
CA ARG A 47 -16.13 -6.09 7.77
C ARG A 47 -15.07 -4.98 7.57
N ASP A 48 -15.52 -3.74 7.42
CA ASP A 48 -14.73 -2.62 6.93
C ASP A 48 -13.62 -2.20 7.90
N THR A 49 -13.75 -2.65 9.13
CA THR A 49 -12.91 -2.38 10.29
C THR A 49 -12.15 -3.62 10.79
N PHE A 50 -12.08 -4.70 10.00
CA PHE A 50 -11.21 -5.83 10.30
C PHE A 50 -9.84 -5.66 9.60
N PRO A 51 -8.70 -5.88 10.27
CA PRO A 51 -8.55 -6.06 11.72
C PRO A 51 -8.52 -4.73 12.50
N ASN A 52 -8.97 -4.72 13.75
CA ASN A 52 -8.62 -3.71 14.75
C ASN A 52 -7.20 -3.97 15.33
N ALA A 53 -6.70 -3.11 16.22
CA ALA A 53 -5.34 -3.23 16.76
C ALA A 53 -5.03 -4.58 17.44
N PHE A 54 -5.97 -5.11 18.22
CA PHE A 54 -5.80 -6.41 18.89
C PHE A 54 -5.83 -7.56 17.88
N GLU A 55 -6.78 -7.52 16.94
CA GLU A 55 -6.88 -8.51 15.87
C GLU A 55 -5.63 -8.50 14.97
N ALA A 56 -5.06 -7.34 14.68
CA ALA A 56 -3.84 -7.22 13.89
C ALA A 56 -2.63 -7.83 14.63
N ALA A 57 -2.49 -7.58 15.93
CA ALA A 57 -1.46 -8.21 16.75
C ALA A 57 -1.64 -9.74 16.79
N PHE A 58 -2.89 -10.21 16.92
CA PHE A 58 -3.21 -11.63 16.84
C PHE A 58 -2.87 -12.23 15.47
N MET A 59 -3.17 -11.53 14.36
CA MET A 59 -2.82 -11.99 13.01
C MET A 59 -1.32 -12.17 12.85
N VAL A 60 -0.50 -11.23 13.35
CA VAL A 60 0.96 -11.33 13.32
C VAL A 60 1.46 -12.48 14.20
N ALA A 61 0.93 -12.64 15.41
CA ALA A 61 1.29 -13.76 16.27
C ALA A 61 0.90 -15.12 15.66
N PHE A 62 -0.30 -15.18 15.07
CA PHE A 62 -0.80 -16.36 14.37
C PHE A 62 0.04 -16.70 13.14
N LEU A 63 0.56 -15.70 12.42
CA LEU A 63 1.47 -15.92 11.30
C LEU A 63 2.69 -16.75 11.73
N PHE A 64 3.35 -16.41 12.84
CA PHE A 64 4.50 -17.18 13.32
C PHE A 64 4.12 -18.63 13.68
N VAL A 65 2.97 -18.83 14.30
CA VAL A 65 2.49 -20.19 14.62
C VAL A 65 2.24 -20.97 13.32
N LEU A 66 1.60 -20.33 12.33
CA LEU A 66 1.32 -20.94 11.04
C LEU A 66 2.61 -21.29 10.30
N GLU A 67 3.58 -20.37 10.24
CA GLU A 67 4.90 -20.59 9.64
C GLU A 67 5.66 -21.71 10.36
N PHE A 68 5.61 -21.77 11.69
CA PHE A 68 6.22 -22.86 12.47
C PHE A 68 5.60 -24.23 12.14
N VAL A 69 4.27 -24.30 12.07
CA VAL A 69 3.55 -25.54 11.74
C VAL A 69 3.86 -25.98 10.31
N ILE A 70 3.80 -25.06 9.34
CA ILE A 70 4.14 -25.34 7.95
C ILE A 70 5.61 -25.77 7.84
N GLY A 71 6.53 -25.05 8.47
CA GLY A 71 7.95 -25.36 8.48
C GLY A 71 8.25 -26.74 9.07
N SER A 72 7.56 -27.11 10.16
CA SER A 72 7.67 -28.45 10.77
C SER A 72 7.19 -29.54 9.82
N ALA A 73 6.04 -29.34 9.17
CA ALA A 73 5.51 -30.28 8.18
C ALA A 73 6.44 -30.42 6.95
N LEU A 74 7.00 -29.32 6.46
CA LEU A 74 7.96 -29.31 5.38
C LEU A 74 9.26 -30.02 5.78
N TYR A 75 9.73 -29.80 7.02
CA TYR A 75 10.91 -30.48 7.56
C TYR A 75 10.72 -32.00 7.53
N ASP A 76 9.57 -32.50 7.99
CA ASP A 76 9.29 -33.94 7.99
C ASP A 76 9.16 -34.50 6.56
N ALA A 77 8.58 -33.74 5.64
CA ALA A 77 8.42 -34.14 4.24
C ALA A 77 9.68 -33.92 3.36
N ARG A 78 10.73 -33.28 3.88
CA ARG A 78 11.85 -32.77 3.07
C ARG A 78 12.58 -33.85 2.27
N SER A 79 12.77 -35.04 2.84
CA SER A 79 13.49 -36.15 2.20
C SER A 79 12.71 -36.72 1.02
N LEU A 80 11.38 -36.72 1.13
CA LEU A 80 10.47 -37.15 0.07
C LEU A 80 10.37 -36.10 -1.04
N LEU A 81 10.33 -34.82 -0.67
CA LEU A 81 10.14 -33.70 -1.60
C LEU A 81 11.45 -33.17 -2.19
N GLY A 82 12.60 -33.63 -1.70
CA GLY A 82 13.91 -33.14 -2.12
C GLY A 82 14.18 -31.68 -1.75
N ILE A 83 13.60 -31.20 -0.65
CA ILE A 83 13.72 -29.80 -0.21
C ILE A 83 15.01 -29.61 0.60
N PRO A 84 15.92 -28.71 0.18
CA PRO A 84 17.08 -28.35 0.99
C PRO A 84 16.67 -27.75 2.33
N VAL A 85 17.43 -28.04 3.39
CA VAL A 85 17.13 -27.53 4.74
C VAL A 85 17.16 -25.99 4.78
N ASP A 86 18.05 -25.39 3.99
CA ASP A 86 18.22 -23.93 3.92
C ASP A 86 17.00 -23.22 3.32
N ASP A 87 16.18 -23.92 2.52
CA ASP A 87 15.00 -23.36 1.86
C ASP A 87 13.72 -23.45 2.70
N LEU A 88 13.74 -24.25 3.78
CA LEU A 88 12.54 -24.56 4.56
C LEU A 88 11.90 -23.31 5.17
N MET A 89 12.71 -22.40 5.72
CA MET A 89 12.19 -21.17 6.34
C MET A 89 11.57 -20.23 5.30
N SER A 90 12.22 -20.07 4.16
CA SER A 90 11.73 -19.27 3.03
C SER A 90 10.40 -19.81 2.50
N LEU A 91 10.28 -21.12 2.33
CA LEU A 91 9.02 -21.76 1.92
C LEU A 91 7.93 -21.58 2.97
N ALA A 92 8.25 -21.80 4.25
CA ALA A 92 7.29 -21.63 5.33
C ALA A 92 6.75 -20.20 5.39
N LEU A 93 7.62 -19.20 5.24
CA LEU A 93 7.25 -17.78 5.21
C LEU A 93 6.30 -17.47 4.05
N VAL A 94 6.63 -17.91 2.83
CA VAL A 94 5.79 -17.65 1.64
C VAL A 94 4.43 -18.31 1.76
N LEU A 95 4.40 -19.57 2.20
CA LEU A 95 3.14 -20.32 2.36
C LEU A 95 2.30 -19.76 3.51
N GLY A 96 2.93 -19.45 4.65
CA GLY A 96 2.27 -18.88 5.82
C GLY A 96 1.62 -17.53 5.51
N ASN A 97 2.38 -16.61 4.90
CA ASN A 97 1.84 -15.33 4.44
C ASN A 97 0.76 -15.51 3.38
N GLY A 98 0.98 -16.41 2.41
CA GLY A 98 0.01 -16.71 1.36
C GLY A 98 -1.32 -17.19 1.92
N VAL A 99 -1.30 -18.14 2.86
CA VAL A 99 -2.50 -18.63 3.55
C VAL A 99 -3.16 -17.51 4.35
N LEU A 100 -2.42 -16.80 5.20
CA LEU A 100 -2.98 -15.73 6.03
C LEU A 100 -3.65 -14.62 5.19
N ILE A 101 -2.96 -14.14 4.16
CA ILE A 101 -3.46 -13.10 3.27
C ILE A 101 -4.70 -13.61 2.52
N THR A 102 -4.64 -14.79 1.92
CA THR A 102 -5.76 -15.35 1.14
C THR A 102 -7.00 -15.56 2.01
N THR A 103 -6.84 -16.14 3.19
CA THR A 103 -7.94 -16.32 4.14
C THR A 103 -8.50 -14.98 4.60
N THR A 104 -7.64 -13.98 4.87
CA THR A 104 -8.11 -12.64 5.25
C THR A 104 -8.87 -11.97 4.11
N LEU A 105 -8.41 -12.09 2.87
CA LEU A 105 -9.12 -11.58 1.69
C LEU A 105 -10.49 -12.24 1.52
N GLN A 106 -10.60 -13.55 1.76
CA GLN A 106 -11.88 -14.26 1.74
C GLN A 106 -12.82 -13.79 2.87
N LEU A 107 -12.30 -13.63 4.09
CA LEU A 107 -13.07 -13.16 5.24
C LEU A 107 -13.56 -11.71 5.07
N THR A 108 -12.74 -10.89 4.42
CA THR A 108 -13.03 -9.46 4.16
C THR A 108 -13.67 -9.21 2.79
N GLN A 109 -13.90 -10.26 2.00
CA GLN A 109 -14.44 -10.18 0.64
C GLN A 109 -13.68 -9.17 -0.26
N LEU A 110 -12.37 -9.02 -0.03
CA LEU A 110 -11.50 -8.16 -0.82
C LEU A 110 -10.88 -8.96 -1.95
N SER A 111 -10.82 -8.38 -3.15
CA SER A 111 -9.99 -8.92 -4.23
C SER A 111 -8.55 -8.47 -4.10
N TYR A 112 -7.61 -9.22 -4.70
CA TYR A 112 -6.20 -8.80 -4.79
C TYR A 112 -6.04 -7.46 -5.49
N GLY A 113 -6.86 -7.15 -6.50
CA GLY A 113 -6.83 -5.83 -7.16
C GLY A 113 -7.17 -4.70 -6.20
N GLN A 114 -8.22 -4.88 -5.39
CA GLN A 114 -8.60 -3.92 -4.34
C GLN A 114 -7.60 -3.85 -3.19
N LEU A 115 -6.82 -4.91 -2.95
CA LEU A 115 -5.74 -4.91 -1.97
C LEU A 115 -4.54 -4.11 -2.48
N LEU A 116 -4.05 -4.45 -3.67
CA LEU A 116 -2.84 -3.89 -4.29
C LEU A 116 -3.01 -2.44 -4.71
N HIS A 117 -4.18 -2.10 -5.25
CA HIS A 117 -4.44 -0.76 -5.79
C HIS A 117 -5.90 -0.30 -5.62
N PRO A 118 -6.32 0.06 -4.39
CA PRO A 118 -7.64 0.63 -4.16
C PRO A 118 -7.86 2.05 -4.74
N SER A 119 -6.83 2.72 -5.24
CA SER A 119 -6.96 4.03 -5.88
C SER A 119 -7.75 3.98 -7.19
N SER A 120 -8.41 5.08 -7.54
CA SER A 120 -9.10 5.26 -8.83
C SER A 120 -8.15 5.60 -9.98
N GLN A 121 -6.89 5.92 -9.66
CA GLN A 121 -5.87 6.21 -10.67
C GLN A 121 -5.32 4.92 -11.27
N SER A 122 -4.62 5.01 -12.40
CA SER A 122 -3.91 3.87 -12.97
C SER A 122 -2.65 3.55 -12.15
N PRO A 123 -2.33 2.27 -11.88
CA PRO A 123 -1.07 1.88 -11.24
C PRO A 123 0.16 2.40 -11.99
N GLN A 124 0.14 2.35 -13.33
CA GLN A 124 1.21 2.83 -14.19
C GLN A 124 1.40 4.34 -14.08
N ALA A 125 0.31 5.10 -14.00
CA ALA A 125 0.37 6.54 -13.82
C ALA A 125 0.96 6.91 -12.45
N VAL A 126 0.52 6.23 -11.37
CA VAL A 126 1.07 6.43 -10.02
C VAL A 126 2.56 6.08 -9.99
N MET A 127 2.97 4.96 -10.57
CA MET A 127 4.38 4.56 -10.63
C MET A 127 5.22 5.52 -11.48
N GLY A 128 4.75 5.91 -12.66
CA GLY A 128 5.47 6.84 -13.54
C GLY A 128 5.68 8.20 -12.89
N LEU A 129 4.69 8.68 -12.12
CA LEU A 129 4.79 9.95 -11.41
C LEU A 129 5.73 9.88 -10.20
N LEU A 130 5.72 8.76 -9.48
CA LEU A 130 6.44 8.61 -8.22
C LEU A 130 7.83 7.98 -8.36
N ALA A 131 8.17 7.35 -9.50
CA ALA A 131 9.45 6.66 -9.67
C ALA A 131 10.66 7.57 -9.42
N LEU A 132 10.70 8.74 -10.07
CA LEU A 132 11.81 9.68 -9.90
C LEU A 132 11.96 10.21 -8.47
N PRO A 133 10.91 10.76 -7.82
CA PRO A 133 11.06 11.23 -6.46
C PRO A 133 11.43 10.11 -5.48
N LEU A 134 10.91 8.89 -5.64
CA LEU A 134 11.29 7.75 -4.80
C LEU A 134 12.75 7.35 -5.01
N LEU A 135 13.24 7.35 -6.25
CA LEU A 135 14.66 7.13 -6.56
C LEU A 135 15.55 8.18 -5.89
N CYS A 136 15.12 9.45 -5.88
CA CYS A 136 15.84 10.53 -5.21
C CYS A 136 15.86 10.38 -3.68
N LEU A 137 14.90 9.68 -3.07
CA LEU A 137 14.91 9.41 -1.63
C LEU A 137 15.94 8.34 -1.24
N LEU A 138 16.22 7.36 -2.12
CA LEU A 138 16.99 6.16 -1.75
C LEU A 138 18.36 6.42 -1.11
N PRO A 139 19.21 7.33 -1.63
CA PRO A 139 20.52 7.57 -1.02
C PRO A 139 20.43 8.13 0.40
N GLY A 140 19.47 9.03 0.65
CA GLY A 140 19.22 9.56 1.99
C GLY A 140 18.60 8.53 2.92
N LEU A 141 17.69 7.69 2.40
CA LEU A 141 17.11 6.60 3.16
C LEU A 141 18.20 5.60 3.59
N TYR A 142 19.09 5.21 2.68
CA TYR A 142 20.23 4.33 3.00
C TYR A 142 21.10 4.92 4.12
N VAL A 143 21.47 6.21 4.02
CA VAL A 143 22.28 6.88 5.05
C VAL A 143 21.52 6.98 6.38
N ALA A 144 20.27 7.43 6.36
CA ALA A 144 19.47 7.60 7.57
C ALA A 144 19.29 6.28 8.32
N MET A 145 19.00 5.20 7.58
CA MET A 145 18.83 3.86 8.15
C MET A 145 20.15 3.30 8.65
N GLY A 146 21.25 3.46 7.91
CA GLY A 146 22.57 3.04 8.37
C GLY A 146 23.04 3.77 9.64
N VAL A 147 22.64 5.03 9.82
CA VAL A 147 22.90 5.77 11.07
C VAL A 147 22.08 5.19 12.21
N VAL A 148 20.81 4.87 11.98
CA VAL A 148 19.96 4.20 12.98
C VAL A 148 20.56 2.85 13.37
N ASP A 149 20.97 2.03 12.41
CA ASP A 149 21.60 0.74 12.67
C ASP A 149 22.89 0.90 13.48
N MET A 150 23.74 1.87 13.12
CA MET A 150 24.95 2.20 13.89
C MET A 150 24.62 2.56 15.35
N LEU A 151 23.59 3.38 15.58
CA LEU A 151 23.17 3.79 16.92
C LEU A 151 22.59 2.62 17.71
N VAL A 152 21.78 1.77 17.08
CA VAL A 152 21.19 0.60 17.73
C VAL A 152 22.28 -0.38 18.13
N VAL A 153 23.25 -0.69 17.24
CA VAL A 153 24.38 -1.58 17.54
C VAL A 153 25.28 -1.02 18.63
N ALA A 154 25.46 0.31 18.69
CA ALA A 154 26.23 0.95 19.76
C ALA A 154 25.58 0.76 21.15
N VAL A 155 24.25 0.70 21.22
CA VAL A 155 23.50 0.50 22.48
C VAL A 155 23.27 -0.99 22.77
N PHE A 156 23.03 -1.78 21.74
CA PHE A 156 22.77 -3.23 21.78
C PHE A 156 23.80 -3.94 20.88
N PRO A 157 25.00 -4.25 21.38
CA PRO A 157 26.01 -4.93 20.56
C PRO A 157 25.54 -6.31 20.09
N MET A 158 25.76 -6.61 18.82
CA MET A 158 25.40 -7.90 18.23
C MET A 158 26.20 -9.05 18.85
N SER A 159 25.50 -10.15 19.13
CA SER A 159 26.16 -11.41 19.44
C SER A 159 26.76 -12.03 18.17
N THR A 160 27.66 -13.00 18.31
CA THR A 160 28.21 -13.75 17.17
C THR A 160 27.12 -14.50 16.40
N ALA A 161 26.05 -14.93 17.08
CA ALA A 161 24.90 -15.56 16.45
C ALA A 161 24.10 -14.57 15.60
N ASP A 162 23.89 -13.34 16.09
CA ASP A 162 23.19 -12.30 15.34
C ASP A 162 23.95 -11.93 14.06
N VAL A 163 25.27 -11.71 14.17
CA VAL A 163 26.12 -11.41 13.01
C VAL A 163 26.04 -12.52 11.96
N ALA A 164 26.19 -13.78 12.38
CA ALA A 164 26.08 -14.92 11.47
C ALA A 164 24.69 -15.05 10.82
N MET A 165 23.62 -14.63 11.51
CA MET A 165 22.27 -14.60 10.94
C MET A 165 22.17 -13.52 9.86
N PHE A 166 22.64 -12.31 10.13
CA PHE A 166 22.64 -11.21 9.17
C PHE A 166 23.50 -11.54 7.94
N ASP A 167 24.68 -12.12 8.11
CA ASP A 167 25.56 -12.52 7.00
C ASP A 167 24.89 -13.51 6.05
N ARG A 168 24.06 -14.42 6.58
CA ARG A 168 23.27 -15.36 5.75
C ARG A 168 22.17 -14.64 4.98
N MET A 169 21.52 -13.65 5.60
CA MET A 169 20.47 -12.85 4.95
C MET A 169 21.02 -11.88 3.90
N SER A 170 22.26 -11.42 4.05
CA SER A 170 22.96 -10.57 3.07
C SER A 170 23.77 -11.37 2.04
N ALA A 171 23.66 -12.69 2.03
CA ALA A 171 24.33 -13.51 1.03
C ALA A 171 23.86 -13.11 -0.38
N HIS A 172 24.78 -12.73 -1.26
CA HIS A 172 24.46 -12.26 -2.62
C HIS A 172 24.06 -13.40 -3.59
N THR A 173 23.38 -14.43 -3.09
CA THR A 173 22.87 -15.51 -3.95
C THR A 173 21.61 -15.03 -4.68
N PRO A 174 21.34 -15.52 -5.91
CA PRO A 174 20.12 -15.15 -6.63
C PRO A 174 18.83 -15.44 -5.85
N ILE A 175 18.81 -16.52 -5.07
CA ILE A 175 17.64 -16.90 -4.25
C ILE A 175 17.47 -15.93 -3.09
N THR A 176 18.53 -15.61 -2.35
CA THR A 176 18.48 -14.65 -1.25
C THR A 176 18.04 -13.27 -1.75
N VAL A 177 18.57 -12.80 -2.88
CA VAL A 177 18.16 -11.53 -3.50
C VAL A 177 16.68 -11.56 -3.89
N LEU A 178 16.21 -12.64 -4.52
CA LEU A 178 14.79 -12.78 -4.86
C LEU A 178 13.90 -12.75 -3.60
N MET A 179 14.28 -13.48 -2.55
CA MET A 179 13.53 -13.55 -1.31
C MET A 179 13.49 -12.20 -0.59
N VAL A 180 14.65 -11.57 -0.36
CA VAL A 180 14.79 -10.35 0.43
C VAL A 180 14.34 -9.10 -0.33
N CYS A 181 14.59 -9.02 -1.64
CA CYS A 181 14.33 -7.80 -2.42
C CYS A 181 13.00 -7.83 -3.18
N VAL A 182 12.34 -8.99 -3.31
CA VAL A 182 11.08 -9.09 -4.07
C VAL A 182 9.98 -9.74 -3.24
N ILE A 183 10.19 -10.97 -2.78
CA ILE A 183 9.13 -11.74 -2.13
C ILE A 183 8.75 -11.16 -0.77
N ALA A 184 9.73 -10.86 0.09
CA ALA A 184 9.51 -10.25 1.39
C ALA A 184 8.78 -8.90 1.28
N PRO A 185 9.26 -7.90 0.51
CA PRO A 185 8.52 -6.66 0.29
C PRO A 185 7.10 -6.87 -0.23
N LEU A 186 6.88 -7.84 -1.12
CA LEU A 186 5.55 -8.13 -1.64
C LEU A 186 4.60 -8.60 -0.53
N VAL A 187 4.97 -9.63 0.23
CA VAL A 187 4.09 -10.20 1.25
C VAL A 187 3.92 -9.27 2.44
N GLU A 188 4.99 -8.58 2.84
CA GLU A 188 4.98 -7.64 3.96
C GLU A 188 4.12 -6.41 3.64
N GLU A 189 4.27 -5.79 2.46
CA GLU A 189 3.42 -4.65 2.09
C GLU A 189 1.94 -5.05 1.96
N MET A 190 1.66 -6.26 1.47
CA MET A 190 0.29 -6.77 1.41
C MET A 190 -0.33 -6.94 2.81
N LEU A 191 0.42 -7.49 3.77
CA LEU A 191 -0.06 -7.69 5.12
C LEU A 191 -0.16 -6.36 5.89
N PHE A 192 0.95 -5.63 6.01
CA PHE A 192 1.03 -4.47 6.89
C PHE A 192 0.33 -3.24 6.30
N ARG A 193 0.46 -2.98 5.00
CA ARG A 193 -0.16 -1.79 4.39
C ARG A 193 -1.52 -2.13 3.80
N GLY A 194 -1.59 -3.24 3.07
CA GLY A 194 -2.80 -3.67 2.38
C GLY A 194 -3.95 -4.09 3.30
N LEU A 195 -3.65 -4.82 4.37
CA LEU A 195 -4.67 -5.32 5.31
C LEU A 195 -4.71 -4.48 6.59
N ILE A 196 -3.60 -4.41 7.33
CA ILE A 196 -3.56 -3.79 8.68
C ILE A 196 -3.75 -2.26 8.59
N LEU A 197 -2.85 -1.53 7.92
CA LEU A 197 -2.93 -0.07 7.83
C LEU A 197 -4.21 0.39 7.13
N ARG A 198 -4.63 -0.31 6.07
CA ARG A 198 -5.90 -0.05 5.39
C ARG A 198 -7.07 0.00 6.37
N SER A 199 -7.13 -0.97 7.28
CA SER A 199 -8.19 -1.04 8.28
C SER A 199 -8.00 -0.02 9.39
N PHE A 200 -6.76 0.21 9.83
CA PHE A 200 -6.44 1.20 10.86
C PHE A 200 -6.81 2.62 10.42
N LEU A 201 -6.60 2.97 9.14
CA LEU A 201 -6.98 4.28 8.59
C LEU A 201 -8.50 4.53 8.61
N ARG A 202 -9.32 3.50 8.84
CA ARG A 202 -10.78 3.61 8.98
C ARG A 202 -11.25 3.63 10.44
N GLN A 203 -10.36 3.33 11.37
CA GLN A 203 -10.68 3.12 12.79
C GLN A 203 -9.98 4.10 13.73
N TYR A 204 -8.81 4.60 13.33
CA TYR A 204 -7.94 5.41 14.18
C TYR A 204 -7.52 6.69 13.46
N PRO A 205 -7.16 7.75 14.21
CA PRO A 205 -6.59 8.95 13.61
C PRO A 205 -5.36 8.60 12.80
N ARG A 206 -5.20 9.24 11.63
CA ARG A 206 -4.16 8.93 10.65
C ARG A 206 -2.77 8.66 11.23
N GLY A 207 -2.30 9.55 12.11
CA GLY A 207 -0.97 9.42 12.72
C GLY A 207 -0.84 8.14 13.55
N HIS A 208 -1.86 7.80 14.33
CA HIS A 208 -1.89 6.57 15.14
C HIS A 208 -2.02 5.32 14.27
N ALA A 209 -2.79 5.39 13.18
CA ALA A 209 -2.90 4.29 12.23
C ALA A 209 -1.54 3.95 11.58
N ILE A 210 -0.83 4.98 11.09
CA ILE A 210 0.51 4.81 10.50
C ILE A 210 1.50 4.30 11.54
N LEU A 211 1.54 4.92 12.72
CA LEU A 211 2.44 4.52 13.79
C LEU A 211 2.18 3.08 14.25
N GLY A 212 0.93 2.70 14.49
CA GLY A 212 0.56 1.36 14.93
C GLY A 212 0.95 0.29 13.91
N SER A 213 0.70 0.54 12.62
CA SER A 213 1.12 -0.38 11.55
C SER A 213 2.63 -0.48 11.44
N ALA A 214 3.37 0.63 11.59
CA ALA A 214 4.83 0.65 11.51
C ALA A 214 5.46 -0.10 12.69
N LEU A 215 4.92 0.06 13.90
CA LEU A 215 5.37 -0.66 15.08
C LEU A 215 5.12 -2.17 14.96
N LEU A 216 3.96 -2.58 14.46
CA LEU A 216 3.69 -4.01 14.19
C LEU A 216 4.65 -4.58 13.14
N PHE A 217 4.96 -3.81 12.10
CA PHE A 217 5.91 -4.20 11.06
C PHE A 217 7.33 -4.38 11.62
N GLY A 218 7.83 -3.41 12.40
CA GLY A 218 9.10 -3.57 13.12
C GLY A 218 9.09 -4.76 14.08
N ALA A 219 8.03 -4.91 14.88
CA ALA A 219 7.94 -5.96 15.89
C ALA A 219 7.91 -7.38 15.30
N ALA A 220 7.40 -7.55 14.09
CA ALA A 220 7.39 -8.83 13.39
C ALA A 220 8.79 -9.39 13.10
N HIS A 221 9.85 -8.58 13.17
CA HIS A 221 11.20 -9.11 12.96
C HIS A 221 11.78 -9.79 14.21
N LEU A 222 11.15 -9.63 15.38
CA LEU A 222 11.54 -10.26 16.64
C LEU A 222 13.02 -10.03 17.06
N ASN A 223 13.64 -8.94 16.57
CA ASN A 223 14.96 -8.50 16.97
C ASN A 223 15.04 -6.97 16.99
N VAL A 224 15.89 -6.41 17.85
CA VAL A 224 15.95 -4.96 18.10
C VAL A 224 16.45 -4.16 16.88
N TYR A 225 17.36 -4.75 16.09
CA TYR A 225 17.97 -4.11 14.92
C TYR A 225 16.91 -3.85 13.84
N GLN A 226 16.23 -4.91 13.42
CA GLN A 226 15.17 -4.83 12.41
C GLN A 226 13.89 -4.21 12.98
N PHE A 227 13.68 -4.21 14.30
CA PHE A 227 12.60 -3.45 14.90
C PHE A 227 12.75 -1.95 14.63
N ALA A 228 13.93 -1.38 14.88
CA ALA A 228 14.19 0.04 14.69
C ALA A 228 14.14 0.43 13.21
N ALA A 229 14.88 -0.31 12.36
CA ALA A 229 14.87 -0.11 10.92
C ALA A 229 13.46 -0.31 10.35
N GLY A 230 12.84 -1.45 10.62
CA GLY A 230 11.49 -1.79 10.19
C GLY A 230 10.46 -0.75 10.59
N THR A 231 10.49 -0.24 11.83
CA THR A 231 9.58 0.83 12.25
C THR A 231 9.80 2.12 11.45
N LEU A 232 11.05 2.52 11.20
CA LEU A 232 11.35 3.78 10.51
C LEU A 232 10.92 3.76 9.03
N ILE A 233 11.30 2.72 8.29
CA ILE A 233 10.80 2.52 6.91
C ILE A 233 9.28 2.26 6.93
N GLY A 234 8.81 1.58 7.98
CA GLY A 234 7.44 1.48 8.48
C GLY A 234 6.61 2.72 8.25
N LEU A 235 7.04 3.80 8.90
CA LEU A 235 6.41 5.11 8.90
C LEU A 235 6.39 5.74 7.50
N LEU A 236 7.50 5.67 6.77
CA LEU A 236 7.63 6.25 5.43
C LEU A 236 6.66 5.56 4.44
N LEU A 237 6.68 4.23 4.41
CA LEU A 237 5.81 3.43 3.54
C LEU A 237 4.34 3.56 3.95
N GLY A 238 4.05 3.64 5.25
CA GLY A 238 2.70 3.88 5.74
C GLY A 238 2.14 5.24 5.32
N TRP A 239 2.96 6.30 5.39
CA TRP A 239 2.63 7.61 4.85
C TRP A 239 2.42 7.58 3.33
N LEU A 240 3.30 6.89 2.60
CA LEU A 240 3.18 6.75 1.14
C LEU A 240 1.90 6.02 0.75
N TYR A 241 1.56 4.94 1.45
CA TYR A 241 0.31 4.20 1.23
C TYR A 241 -0.92 5.06 1.55
N GLU A 242 -0.91 5.80 2.67
CA GLU A 242 -2.02 6.67 3.05
C GLU A 242 -2.35 7.69 1.97
N ARG A 243 -1.31 8.31 1.38
CA ARG A 243 -1.43 9.31 0.32
C ARG A 243 -1.85 8.71 -1.03
N THR A 244 -1.29 7.55 -1.38
CA THR A 244 -1.44 7.00 -2.75
C THR A 244 -2.57 5.98 -2.87
N ARG A 245 -2.95 5.33 -1.78
CA ARG A 245 -3.82 4.14 -1.75
C ARG A 245 -3.38 3.10 -2.78
N SER A 246 -2.06 2.86 -2.84
CA SER A 246 -1.41 1.94 -3.76
C SER A 246 -0.24 1.25 -3.06
N LEU A 247 -0.16 -0.07 -3.17
CA LEU A 247 0.97 -0.83 -2.66
C LEU A 247 2.18 -0.78 -3.60
N TRP A 248 2.00 -0.53 -4.90
CA TRP A 248 3.11 -0.55 -5.86
C TRP A 248 4.27 0.41 -5.53
N PRO A 249 4.04 1.69 -5.17
CA PRO A 249 5.11 2.59 -4.75
C PRO A 249 5.79 2.12 -3.46
N CYS A 250 5.01 1.52 -2.54
CA CYS A 250 5.51 1.02 -1.27
C CYS A 250 6.42 -0.19 -1.49
N MET A 251 5.94 -1.18 -2.26
CA MET A 251 6.70 -2.37 -2.65
C MET A 251 7.98 -1.99 -3.41
N ALA A 252 7.90 -1.04 -4.35
CA ALA A 252 9.07 -0.60 -5.11
C ALA A 252 10.11 0.10 -4.24
N LEU A 253 9.70 1.02 -3.36
CA LEU A 253 10.63 1.71 -2.46
C LEU A 253 11.25 0.73 -1.45
N HIS A 254 10.45 -0.17 -0.90
CA HIS A 254 10.90 -1.19 0.05
C HIS A 254 11.89 -2.16 -0.62
N ALA A 255 11.56 -2.70 -1.80
CA ALA A 255 12.45 -3.53 -2.59
C ALA A 255 13.77 -2.83 -2.92
N ALA A 256 13.71 -1.56 -3.34
CA ALA A 256 14.89 -0.79 -3.69
C ALA A 256 15.77 -0.45 -2.47
N TYR A 257 15.17 -0.24 -1.29
CA TYR A 257 15.90 -0.13 -0.03
C TYR A 257 16.58 -1.44 0.35
N ASN A 258 15.86 -2.57 0.30
CA ASN A 258 16.44 -3.88 0.61
C ASN A 258 17.60 -4.19 -0.34
N LEU A 259 17.46 -3.87 -1.62
CA LEU A 259 18.53 -4.03 -2.60
C LEU A 259 19.74 -3.13 -2.30
N SER A 260 19.52 -1.87 -1.91
CA SER A 260 20.63 -0.96 -1.61
C SER A 260 21.41 -1.38 -0.36
N VAL A 261 20.74 -1.92 0.65
CA VAL A 261 21.39 -2.49 1.84
C VAL A 261 22.09 -3.80 1.49
N THR A 262 21.46 -4.68 0.72
CA THR A 262 22.05 -5.96 0.30
C THR A 262 23.32 -5.77 -0.51
N TRP A 263 23.47 -4.66 -1.24
CA TRP A 263 24.65 -4.39 -2.09
C TRP A 263 25.55 -3.26 -1.56
N GLY A 264 25.23 -2.70 -0.40
CA GLY A 264 25.95 -1.57 0.17
C GLY A 264 27.04 -2.02 1.13
N ASP A 265 28.24 -1.47 0.98
CA ASP A 265 29.40 -1.78 1.84
C ASP A 265 29.37 -1.02 3.19
N GLY A 266 28.19 -0.61 3.65
CA GLY A 266 27.99 0.22 4.84
C GLY A 266 28.34 1.71 4.64
N LEU A 267 28.17 2.51 5.70
CA LEU A 267 28.38 3.97 5.64
C LEU A 267 29.85 4.34 5.43
N GLN A 268 30.78 3.53 5.93
CA GLN A 268 32.21 3.84 5.92
C GLN A 268 32.84 3.72 4.53
N ALA A 269 32.20 2.99 3.62
CA ALA A 269 32.66 2.81 2.24
C ALA A 269 32.15 3.91 1.30
N LEU A 270 31.28 4.83 1.77
CA LEU A 270 30.71 5.87 0.94
C LEU A 270 31.77 6.93 0.55
N SER A 271 31.90 7.16 -0.76
CA SER A 271 32.69 8.26 -1.32
C SER A 271 32.09 9.63 -1.02
N SER A 272 32.90 10.69 -1.12
CA SER A 272 32.43 12.07 -0.94
C SER A 272 31.28 12.45 -1.89
N LEU A 273 31.27 11.89 -3.11
CA LEU A 273 30.17 12.08 -4.05
C LEU A 273 28.88 11.44 -3.54
N GLN A 274 28.93 10.19 -3.05
CA GLN A 274 27.76 9.50 -2.51
C GLN A 274 27.19 10.21 -1.27
N TRP A 275 28.04 10.73 -0.40
CA TRP A 275 27.61 11.60 0.70
C TRP A 275 26.91 12.87 0.21
N GLY A 276 27.47 13.56 -0.79
CA GLY A 276 26.82 14.72 -1.40
C GLY A 276 25.45 14.40 -1.99
N LEU A 277 25.32 13.28 -2.71
CA LEU A 277 24.05 12.82 -3.27
C LEU A 277 23.04 12.46 -2.18
N ALA A 278 23.46 11.81 -1.09
CA ALA A 278 22.61 11.44 0.04
C ALA A 278 22.06 12.65 0.82
N LEU A 279 22.70 13.82 0.72
CA LEU A 279 22.21 15.05 1.34
C LEU A 279 21.28 15.84 0.41
N VAL A 280 21.55 15.85 -0.89
CA VAL A 280 20.84 16.71 -1.86
C VAL A 280 19.62 16.03 -2.47
N LEU A 281 19.75 14.79 -2.94
CA LEU A 281 18.67 14.12 -3.67
C LEU A 281 17.40 13.91 -2.84
N PRO A 282 17.47 13.55 -1.54
CA PRO A 282 16.24 13.37 -0.76
C PRO A 282 15.45 14.65 -0.60
N VAL A 283 16.12 15.81 -0.48
CA VAL A 283 15.44 17.12 -0.43
C VAL A 283 14.62 17.35 -1.70
N PHE A 284 15.22 17.06 -2.86
CA PHE A 284 14.53 17.14 -4.14
C PHE A 284 13.35 16.17 -4.22
N GLY A 285 13.56 14.90 -3.80
CA GLY A 285 12.50 13.88 -3.74
C GLY A 285 11.33 14.30 -2.84
N ILE A 286 11.61 14.82 -1.64
CA ILE A 286 10.58 15.29 -0.68
C ILE A 286 9.78 16.45 -1.27
N VAL A 287 10.44 17.44 -1.88
CA VAL A 287 9.77 18.58 -2.51
C VAL A 287 8.87 18.12 -3.66
N MET A 288 9.36 17.21 -4.50
CA MET A 288 8.54 16.61 -5.57
C MET A 288 7.33 15.86 -5.01
N LEU A 289 7.52 14.99 -4.01
CA LEU A 289 6.40 14.26 -3.40
C LEU A 289 5.37 15.21 -2.78
N GLY A 290 5.81 16.27 -2.12
CA GLY A 290 4.91 17.28 -1.55
C GLY A 290 4.05 18.00 -2.59
N ARG A 291 4.51 18.09 -3.84
CA ARG A 291 3.76 18.69 -4.96
C ARG A 291 2.90 17.68 -5.71
N LEU A 292 3.36 16.42 -5.80
CA LEU A 292 2.74 15.38 -6.64
C LEU A 292 1.71 14.55 -5.88
N LEU A 293 1.86 14.38 -4.57
CA LEU A 293 0.93 13.59 -3.77
C LEU A 293 -0.34 14.38 -3.47
N PRO A 294 -1.53 13.73 -3.55
CA PRO A 294 -2.78 14.37 -3.17
C PRO A 294 -2.78 14.72 -1.67
N PRO A 295 -3.61 15.67 -1.22
CA PRO A 295 -3.83 15.95 0.20
C PRO A 295 -4.28 14.67 0.95
N PRO A 296 -4.15 14.65 2.29
CA PRO A 296 -4.66 13.55 3.10
C PRO A 296 -6.14 13.31 2.77
N ARG A 297 -6.56 12.05 2.74
CA ARG A 297 -7.98 11.72 2.54
C ARG A 297 -8.64 11.58 3.91
N ASP A 298 -9.71 12.35 4.13
CA ASP A 298 -10.57 12.27 5.32
C ASP A 298 -11.29 10.92 5.42
#